data_AF-A0A7Y3M7F0-F1
#
_entry.id   AF-A0A7Y3M7F0-F1
#
_cell.length_a   1.000
_cell.length_b   1.000
_cell.length_c   1.000
_cell.angle_alpha   90.00
_cell.angle_beta   90.00
_cell.angle_gamma   90.00
#
_symmetry.space_group_name_H-M   'P 1'
#
loop_
_entity.id
_entity.type
_entity.pdbx_description
1 polymer ?
#
loop_
_entity_poly.entity_id
_entity_poly.type
_entity_poly.pdbx_seq_one_letter_code
_entity_poly.pdbx_strand_id
1 'polypeptide(L)' 'MIRISPKPKPRAAAEAPTALTLLDLVTALVETGADEGEVVASVLDLVETGRVRLVGVIREEDFAA' A
#
# COMPACT_ATOMS: atom_id res chain seq x y z
N MET A 1 -38.20 13.65 -36.21
CA MET A 1 -36.89 14.04 -35.64
C MET A 1 -36.60 13.14 -34.44
N ILE A 2 -35.53 12.35 -34.47
CA ILE A 2 -35.14 11.47 -33.35
C ILE A 2 -33.97 12.13 -32.62
N ARG A 3 -34.14 12.46 -31.34
CA ARG A 3 -33.09 13.01 -30.49
C ARG A 3 -32.32 11.87 -29.85
N ILE A 4 -31.08 11.65 -30.29
CA ILE A 4 -30.16 10.69 -29.70
C ILE A 4 -29.59 11.32 -28.44
N SER A 5 -29.93 10.78 -27.27
CA SER A 5 -29.31 11.18 -26.00
C SER A 5 -27.85 10.70 -25.97
N PRO A 6 -26.90 11.50 -25.47
CA PRO A 6 -25.50 11.08 -25.40
C PRO A 6 -25.36 9.90 -24.42
N LYS A 7 -24.67 8.83 -24.84
CA LYS A 7 -24.33 7.70 -23.97
C LYS A 7 -23.56 8.22 -22.74
N PRO A 8 -23.83 7.70 -21.53
CA PRO A 8 -23.03 8.02 -20.35
C PRO A 8 -21.57 7.62 -20.63
N LYS A 9 -20.64 8.56 -20.44
CA LYS A 9 -19.20 8.27 -20.53
C LYS A 9 -18.87 7.15 -19.53
N PRO A 10 -18.04 6.16 -19.90
CA PRO A 10 -17.56 5.18 -18.93
C PRO A 10 -16.83 5.93 -17.82
N ARG A 11 -17.32 5.78 -16.59
CA ARG A 11 -16.61 6.20 -15.37
C ARG A 11 -15.24 5.52 -15.44
N ALA A 12 -14.16 6.31 -15.50
CA ALA A 12 -12.81 5.78 -15.45
C ALA A 12 -12.75 4.76 -14.32
N ALA A 13 -12.42 3.50 -14.65
CA ALA A 13 -12.22 2.48 -13.65
C ALA A 13 -11.21 3.05 -12.67
N ALA A 14 -11.60 3.21 -11.40
CA ALA A 14 -10.66 3.58 -10.36
C ALA A 14 -9.52 2.56 -10.46
N GLU A 15 -8.29 3.04 -10.71
CA GLU A 15 -7.12 2.18 -10.78
C GLU A 15 -7.13 1.29 -9.54
N ALA A 16 -7.06 -0.03 -9.76
CA ALA A 16 -6.98 -0.96 -8.66
C ALA A 16 -5.73 -0.58 -7.82
N PRO A 17 -5.83 -0.53 -6.48
CA PRO A 17 -4.71 -0.16 -5.64
C PRO A 17 -3.53 -1.08 -5.98
N THR A 18 -2.40 -0.49 -6.38
CA THR A 18 -1.17 -1.22 -6.64
C THR A 18 -0.78 -1.94 -5.35
N ALA A 19 -0.67 -3.26 -5.40
CA ALA A 19 -0.22 -4.03 -4.25
C ALA A 19 1.25 -3.70 -3.98
N LEU A 20 1.52 -2.94 -2.91
CA LEU A 20 2.86 -2.64 -2.42
C LEU A 20 3.23 -3.67 -1.36
N THR A 21 4.44 -4.24 -1.45
CA THR A 21 4.94 -5.14 -0.41
C THR A 21 5.56 -4.36 0.74
N LEU A 22 5.70 -4.99 1.91
CA LEU A 22 6.44 -4.40 3.03
C LEU A 22 7.90 -4.09 2.63
N LEU A 23 8.51 -4.93 1.79
CA LEU A 23 9.86 -4.72 1.31
C LEU A 23 9.97 -3.46 0.44
N ASP A 24 8.99 -3.21 -0.43
CA ASP A 24 8.96 -1.98 -1.26
C ASP A 24 8.84 -0.73 -0.39
N LEU A 25 8.01 -0.79 0.65
CA LEU A 25 7.83 0.31 1.60
C LEU A 25 9.12 0.59 2.39
N VAL A 26 9.75 -0.46 2.93
CA VAL A 26 11.03 -0.33 3.66
C VAL A 26 12.12 0.23 2.75
N THR A 27 12.22 -0.28 1.52
CA THR A 27 13.19 0.20 0.53
C THR A 27 12.99 1.68 0.24
N ALA A 28 11.75 2.11 -0.01
CA ALA A 28 11.43 3.52 -0.26
C ALA A 28 11.81 4.43 0.92
N LEU A 29 11.57 4.00 2.17
CA LEU A 29 11.94 4.78 3.35
C LEU A 29 13.46 4.88 3.51
N VAL A 30 14.19 3.79 3.31
CA VAL A 30 15.67 3.80 3.35
C VAL A 30 16.24 4.68 2.24
N GLU A 31 15.67 4.66 1.04
CA GLU A 31 16.09 5.53 -0.08
C GLU A 31 15.89 7.02 0.22
N THR A 32 14.93 7.38 1.09
CA THR A 32 14.77 8.75 1.57
C THR A 32 15.79 9.16 2.64
N GLY A 33 16.66 8.23 3.06
CA GLY A 33 17.65 8.43 4.10
C GLY A 33 17.15 8.18 5.52
N ALA A 34 16.00 7.52 5.68
CA ALA A 34 15.48 7.17 7.00
C ALA A 34 16.38 6.14 7.67
N ASP A 35 16.68 6.35 8.95
CA ASP A 35 17.37 5.33 9.75
C ASP A 35 16.41 4.18 10.16
N GLU A 36 16.96 3.11 10.72
CA GLU A 36 16.16 1.94 11.12
C GLU A 36 15.02 2.30 12.07
N GLY A 37 15.26 3.21 13.02
CA GLY A 37 14.26 3.64 13.98
C GLY A 37 13.13 4.42 13.30
N GLU A 38 13.47 5.30 12.37
CA GLU A 38 12.52 6.08 11.58
C GLU A 38 11.69 5.20 10.63
N VAL A 39 12.31 4.19 10.02
CA VAL A 39 11.61 3.20 9.20
C VAL A 39 10.57 2.45 10.02
N VAL A 40 10.97 1.93 11.19
CA VAL A 40 10.05 1.19 12.09
C VAL A 40 8.90 2.09 12.55
N ALA A 41 9.20 3.31 12.99
CA ALA A 41 8.19 4.27 13.43
C ALA A 41 7.18 4.59 12.32
N SER A 42 7.65 4.78 11.09
CA SER A 42 6.81 5.08 9.93
C SER A 42 5.91 3.91 9.55
N VAL A 43 6.43 2.68 9.57
CA VAL A 43 5.64 1.47 9.29
C VAL A 43 4.56 1.29 10.36
N LEU A 44 4.89 1.50 11.63
CA LEU A 44 3.92 1.42 12.73
C LEU A 44 2.81 2.46 12.59
N ASP A 45 3.14 3.73 12.32
CA ASP A 45 2.15 4.79 12.10
C ASP A 45 1.18 4.45 10.94
N LEU A 46 1.71 3.93 9.84
CA LEU A 46 0.89 3.52 8.69
C LEU A 46 -0.07 2.36 9.02
N VAL A 47 0.35 1.45 9.90
CA VAL A 47 -0.47 0.33 10.37
C VAL A 47 -1.52 0.80 11.37
N GLU A 48 -1.13 1.61 12.36
CA GLU A 48 -2.02 2.15 13.39
C GLU A 48 -3.10 3.06 12.80
N THR A 49 -2.75 3.86 11.78
CA THR A 49 -3.71 4.70 11.06
C THR A 49 -4.60 3.93 10.07
N GLY A 50 -4.37 2.62 9.91
CA GLY A 50 -5.15 1.76 9.00
C GLY A 50 -4.90 2.02 7.52
N ARG A 51 -3.85 2.78 7.19
CA ARG A 51 -3.45 3.07 5.80
C ARG A 51 -2.78 1.88 5.14
N VAL A 52 -2.09 1.06 5.94
CA VAL A 52 -1.41 -0.16 5.50
C VAL A 52 -1.88 -1.33 6.34
N ARG A 53 -2.12 -2.48 5.69
CA ARG A 53 -2.32 -3.76 6.35
C ARG A 53 -1.15 -4.66 6.02
N LEU A 54 -0.41 -5.07 7.05
CA LEU A 54 0.65 -6.06 6.87
C LEU A 54 0.02 -7.44 6.64
N VAL A 55 0.40 -8.06 5.52
CA VAL A 55 0.00 -9.42 5.17
C VAL A 55 1.28 -10.22 5.01
N GLY A 56 1.55 -11.09 5.98
CA GLY A 56 2.70 -11.97 5.99
C GLY A 56 2.29 -13.38 6.38
N VAL A 57 3.05 -14.37 5.90
CA VAL A 57 3.01 -15.72 6.43
C VAL A 57 4.07 -15.77 7.52
N ILE A 58 3.65 -15.65 8.78
CA ILE A 58 4.56 -15.83 9.91
C ILE A 58 4.83 -17.32 10.03
N ARG A 59 6.10 -17.73 9.92
CA ARG A 59 6.52 -19.09 10.26
C ARG A 59 7.11 -19.06 11.67
N GLU A 60 6.79 -20.04 12.50
CA GLU A 60 7.29 -20.11 13.90
C GLU A 60 8.83 -20.09 13.97
N GLU A 61 9.51 -20.58 12.93
CA GLU A 61 10.97 -20.59 12.81
C GLU A 61 11.59 -19.17 12.81
N ASP A 62 10.84 -18.13 12.44
CA ASP A 62 11.34 -16.75 12.36
C ASP A 62 11.52 -16.07 13.74
N PHE A 63 10.93 -16.64 14.80
CA PHE A 63 10.93 -16.07 16.16
C PHE A 63 11.76 -16.88 17.17
N ALA A 64 12.36 -17.99 16.76
CA ALA A 64 13.05 -18.94 17.65
C ALA A 64 14.57 -18.71 17.75
N ALA A 65 15.10 -17.58 17.26
CA ALA A 65 16.52 -17.24 17.24
C ALA A 65 16.96 -16.37 18.43
#